data_AF-A0A2S7PI87-F1
#
_entry.id   AF-A0A2S7PI87-F1
#
_cell.length_a   1.000
_cell.length_b   1.000
_cell.length_c   1.000
_cell.angle_alpha   90.00
_cell.angle_beta   90.00
_cell.angle_gamma   90.00
#
_symmetry.space_group_name_H-M   'P 1'
#
loop_
_entity.id
_entity.type
_entity.pdbx_description
1 polymer ?
#
loop_
_entity_poly.entity_id
_entity_poly.type
_entity_poly.pdbx_seq_one_letter_code
_entity_poly.pdbx_strand_id
1 'polypeptide(L)'
;MSNNHSGVNFPINDFGPTAHGRFDFTPLFEDVFLSTVPSAILLILLPMFLGVFAVMQMVLLIIQAITSRLRTRVTVAAAALTLADALALFALSHIEHLRSVRPSAIINTWLLLTLPFDIARARTLWLDNASNATAAVFTSTVGVKVMIIIVEAIEKRHILLDRYRHVSPEATSGIYSRSFFWWLNALMKTGFQKVISNEDLYPIGDDMTSERLYLRARSCWDGCNQNRKYALFWSTLKAARGALTITALPRLCMIGFRYAQPFLLSRTVEFANDLDQAENIGWGLTGAFGLAFLGLAVTNGAYYHMAYRFNTIVRGSLVSLIYSKTVDLSITALDESVAVTLMANDTGKLTSSKYIQITNVASRYDL
;
A
#
# COMPACT_ATOMS: atom_id res chain seq x y z
N MET A 1 -31.52 -44.98 22.16
CA MET A 1 -30.51 -45.73 21.37
C MET A 1 -29.99 -44.75 20.32
N SER A 2 -29.06 -43.87 20.71
CA SER A 2 -27.58 -43.96 20.70
C SER A 2 -27.02 -43.19 19.50
N ASN A 3 -26.42 -42.05 19.84
CA ASN A 3 -25.70 -41.12 18.98
C ASN A 3 -24.61 -41.81 18.14
N ASN A 4 -24.48 -41.42 16.87
CA ASN A 4 -23.27 -41.66 16.08
C ASN A 4 -22.85 -40.37 15.36
N HIS A 5 -22.32 -39.42 16.15
CA HIS A 5 -21.38 -38.45 15.63
C HIS A 5 -20.02 -39.13 15.56
N SER A 6 -19.67 -39.74 14.42
CA SER A 6 -18.29 -40.13 14.13
C SER A 6 -17.51 -38.88 13.72
N GLY A 7 -17.34 -37.95 14.66
CA GLY A 7 -16.29 -36.94 14.57
C GLY A 7 -14.97 -37.68 14.74
N VAL A 8 -14.23 -37.83 13.65
CA VAL A 8 -12.84 -38.29 13.73
C VAL A 8 -12.08 -37.21 14.49
N ASN A 9 -11.88 -37.41 15.80
CA ASN A 9 -11.05 -36.57 16.64
C ASN A 9 -9.60 -36.81 16.21
N PHE A 10 -9.10 -35.96 15.32
CA PHE A 10 -7.67 -35.95 15.02
C PHE A 10 -6.92 -35.44 16.25
N PRO A 11 -5.90 -36.16 16.74
CA PRO A 11 -5.01 -35.63 17.77
C PRO A 11 -4.26 -34.44 17.18
N ILE A 12 -4.67 -33.23 17.54
CA ILE A 12 -4.06 -31.96 17.13
C ILE A 12 -2.56 -31.92 17.51
N ASN A 13 -2.16 -32.74 18.49
CA ASN A 13 -0.82 -32.78 19.06
C ASN A 13 0.09 -33.90 18.53
N ASP A 14 -0.34 -34.73 17.58
CA ASP A 14 0.51 -35.77 17.02
C ASP A 14 1.52 -35.18 16.03
N PHE A 15 2.81 -35.44 16.26
CA PHE A 15 3.90 -34.91 15.45
C PHE A 15 4.38 -35.96 14.44
N GLY A 16 4.24 -35.68 13.14
CA GLY A 16 4.74 -36.56 12.10
C GLY A 16 4.64 -36.00 10.67
N PRO A 17 5.51 -36.45 9.75
CA PRO A 17 5.49 -35.99 8.35
C PRO A 17 4.28 -36.52 7.55
N THR A 18 3.48 -37.44 8.09
CA THR A 18 2.29 -37.98 7.44
C THR A 18 1.17 -38.22 8.46
N ALA A 19 -0.02 -37.72 8.15
CA ALA A 19 -1.25 -38.08 8.85
C ALA A 19 -1.64 -39.52 8.48
N HIS A 20 -2.01 -40.34 9.47
CA HIS A 20 -2.34 -41.75 9.24
C HIS A 20 -3.46 -41.90 8.21
N GLY A 21 -3.12 -42.43 7.02
CA GLY A 21 -4.08 -42.75 5.95
C GLY A 21 -4.21 -41.73 4.80
N ARG A 22 -3.45 -40.63 4.78
CA ARG A 22 -3.39 -39.67 3.65
C ARG A 22 -1.97 -39.16 3.40
N PHE A 23 -1.71 -38.69 2.18
CA PHE A 23 -0.48 -37.97 1.80
C PHE A 23 -0.55 -36.50 2.24
N ASP A 24 -0.96 -36.24 3.48
CA ASP A 24 -1.03 -34.89 4.07
C ASP A 24 -0.19 -34.86 5.35
N PHE A 25 0.49 -33.75 5.63
CA PHE A 25 1.29 -33.57 6.84
C PHE A 25 0.41 -33.49 8.09
N THR A 26 0.94 -33.83 9.27
CA THR A 26 0.23 -33.52 10.52
C THR A 26 0.14 -32.00 10.70
N PRO A 27 -0.97 -31.47 11.24
CA PRO A 27 -1.16 -30.03 11.42
C PRO A 27 -0.06 -29.40 12.29
N LEU A 28 0.43 -30.13 13.31
CA LEU A 28 1.54 -29.66 14.14
C LEU A 28 2.87 -29.60 13.38
N PHE A 29 3.13 -30.54 12.47
CA PHE A 29 4.31 -30.50 11.60
C PHE A 29 4.25 -29.33 10.60
N GLU A 30 3.09 -29.09 10.00
CA GLU A 30 2.84 -27.96 9.11
C GLU A 30 3.02 -26.62 9.84
N ASP A 31 2.41 -26.47 11.02
CA ASP A 31 2.52 -25.25 11.82
C ASP A 31 3.96 -24.98 12.27
N VAL A 32 4.71 -26.02 12.66
CA VAL A 32 6.10 -25.86 13.12
C VAL A 32 7.07 -25.63 11.95
N PHE A 33 7.08 -26.52 10.95
CA PHE A 33 8.10 -26.49 9.90
C PHE A 33 7.74 -25.58 8.72
N LEU A 34 6.48 -25.55 8.30
CA LEU A 34 6.07 -24.78 7.13
C LEU A 34 5.72 -23.33 7.51
N SER A 35 5.47 -23.06 8.79
CA SER A 35 5.04 -21.76 9.28
C SER A 35 6.04 -21.12 10.26
N THR A 36 6.33 -21.79 11.38
CA THR A 36 7.08 -21.15 12.48
C THR A 36 8.56 -20.96 12.14
N VAL A 37 9.21 -21.96 11.53
CA VAL A 37 10.63 -21.94 11.18
C VAL A 37 10.99 -20.84 10.16
N PRO A 38 10.32 -20.73 8.99
CA PRO A 38 10.61 -19.67 8.02
C PRO A 38 10.49 -18.26 8.62
N SER A 39 9.58 -18.10 9.58
CA SER A 39 9.31 -16.81 10.19
C SER A 39 10.30 -16.43 11.27
N ALA A 40 10.78 -17.41 12.05
CA ALA A 40 11.88 -17.21 12.99
C ALA A 40 13.16 -16.80 12.23
N ILE A 41 13.41 -17.44 11.09
CA ILE A 41 14.52 -17.07 10.18
C ILE A 41 14.34 -15.63 9.68
N LEU A 42 13.15 -15.27 9.18
CA LEU A 42 12.86 -13.91 8.69
C LEU A 42 13.01 -12.85 9.80
N LEU A 43 12.58 -13.18 11.02
CA LEU A 43 12.65 -12.31 12.19
C LEU A 43 14.10 -12.00 12.58
N ILE A 44 15.02 -12.95 12.42
CA ILE A 44 16.45 -12.76 12.70
C ILE A 44 17.16 -12.08 11.52
N LEU A 45 16.79 -12.42 10.29
CA LEU A 45 17.42 -11.90 9.07
C LEU A 45 17.20 -10.39 8.89
N LEU A 46 16.01 -9.87 9.16
CA LEU A 46 15.70 -8.45 8.96
C LEU A 46 16.60 -7.50 9.78
N PRO A 47 16.72 -7.63 11.13
CA PRO A 47 17.62 -6.78 11.91
C PRO A 47 19.09 -7.01 11.57
N MET A 48 19.47 -8.22 11.15
CA MET A 48 20.82 -8.51 10.65
C MET A 48 21.12 -7.69 9.39
N PHE A 49 20.24 -7.72 8.38
CA PHE A 49 20.43 -6.95 7.15
C PHE A 49 20.41 -5.44 7.39
N LEU A 50 19.55 -4.93 8.27
CA LEU A 50 19.54 -3.52 8.67
C LEU A 50 20.85 -3.12 9.39
N GLY A 51 21.38 -3.98 10.25
CA GLY A 51 22.68 -3.77 10.90
C GLY A 51 23.82 -3.71 9.88
N VAL A 52 23.87 -4.65 8.93
CA VAL A 52 24.84 -4.65 7.83
C VAL A 52 24.72 -3.38 6.99
N PHE A 53 23.49 -2.94 6.68
CA PHE A 53 23.25 -1.70 5.96
C PHE A 53 23.81 -0.47 6.70
N ALA A 54 23.59 -0.35 8.01
CA ALA A 54 24.13 0.74 8.82
C ALA A 54 25.67 0.75 8.84
N VAL A 55 26.31 -0.43 8.95
CA VAL A 55 27.77 -0.57 8.90
C VAL A 55 28.30 -0.15 7.52
N MET A 56 27.66 -0.57 6.43
CA MET A 56 28.06 -0.18 5.08
C MET A 56 27.93 1.35 4.85
N GLN A 57 26.89 2.00 5.39
CA GLN A 57 26.74 3.45 5.34
C GLN A 57 27.84 4.17 6.13
N MET A 58 28.23 3.63 7.28
CA MET A 58 29.34 4.17 8.08
C MET A 58 30.67 4.09 7.30
N VAL A 59 30.94 2.94 6.66
CA VAL A 59 32.13 2.75 5.82
C VAL A 59 32.14 3.74 4.64
N LEU A 60 31.01 3.93 3.97
CA LEU A 60 30.89 4.89 2.87
C LEU A 60 31.14 6.34 3.32
N LEU A 61 30.66 6.72 4.50
CA LEU A 61 30.94 8.04 5.09
C LEU A 61 32.44 8.23 5.35
N ILE A 62 33.11 7.23 5.91
CA ILE A 62 34.56 7.26 6.18
C ILE A 62 35.34 7.41 4.87
N ILE A 63 35.02 6.62 3.85
CA ILE A 63 35.72 6.66 2.56
C ILE A 63 35.52 8.04 1.88
N GLN A 64 34.32 8.62 1.95
CA GLN A 64 34.04 9.95 1.39
C GLN A 64 34.70 11.09 2.19
N ALA A 65 34.91 10.92 3.50
CA ALA A 65 35.62 11.88 4.33
C ALA A 65 37.13 11.91 4.08
N ILE A 66 37.72 10.74 3.79
CA ILE A 66 39.16 10.57 3.54
C ILE A 66 39.53 10.92 2.08
N THR A 67 38.68 10.57 1.12
CA THR A 67 39.00 10.74 -0.31
C THR A 67 38.85 12.19 -0.74
N SER A 68 39.97 12.90 -0.89
CA SER A 68 40.02 14.32 -1.28
C SER A 68 39.28 14.64 -2.58
N ARG A 69 39.22 13.68 -3.52
CA ARG A 69 38.58 13.83 -4.84
C ARG A 69 37.03 13.84 -4.77
N LEU A 70 36.43 13.21 -3.76
CA LEU A 70 34.96 13.16 -3.55
C LEU A 70 34.49 14.02 -2.36
N ARG A 71 35.41 14.74 -1.72
CA ARG A 71 35.13 15.51 -0.50
C ARG A 71 34.59 16.89 -0.83
N THR A 72 33.27 17.00 -0.92
CA THR A 72 32.56 18.28 -0.90
C THR A 72 31.77 18.41 0.40
N ARG A 73 31.45 19.64 0.84
CA ARG A 73 30.62 19.85 2.03
C ARG A 73 29.25 19.17 1.89
N VAL A 74 28.72 19.13 0.67
CA VAL A 74 27.42 18.55 0.35
C VAL A 74 27.45 17.01 0.38
N THR A 75 28.52 16.38 -0.14
CA THR A 75 28.62 14.92 -0.14
C THR A 75 28.79 14.35 1.27
N VAL A 76 29.58 15.01 2.12
CA VAL A 76 29.76 14.61 3.52
C VAL A 76 28.46 14.79 4.31
N ALA A 77 27.74 15.90 4.11
CA ALA A 77 26.43 16.11 4.74
C ALA A 77 25.40 15.05 4.28
N ALA A 78 25.38 14.73 2.98
CA ALA A 78 24.51 13.70 2.44
C ALA A 78 24.83 12.30 3.01
N ALA A 79 26.10 11.94 3.13
CA ALA A 79 26.52 10.66 3.73
C ALA A 79 26.18 10.59 5.24
N ALA A 80 26.31 11.70 5.96
CA ALA A 80 25.90 11.77 7.36
C ALA A 80 24.39 11.59 7.51
N LEU A 81 23.61 12.17 6.59
CA LEU A 81 22.16 12.01 6.55
C LEU A 81 21.77 10.55 6.25
N THR A 82 22.41 9.88 5.28
CA THR A 82 22.10 8.47 4.97
C THR A 82 22.50 7.52 6.10
N LEU A 83 23.54 7.84 6.87
CA LEU A 83 23.88 7.10 8.09
C LEU A 83 22.84 7.33 9.19
N ALA A 84 22.40 8.57 9.39
CA ALA A 84 21.33 8.90 10.33
C ALA A 84 20.03 8.17 9.96
N ASP A 85 19.67 8.13 8.67
CA ASP A 85 18.52 7.39 8.16
C ASP A 85 18.66 5.89 8.44
N ALA A 86 19.84 5.29 8.23
CA ALA A 86 20.06 3.87 8.51
C ALA A 86 19.87 3.53 10.00
N LEU A 87 20.37 4.38 10.90
CA LEU A 87 20.18 4.23 12.35
C LEU A 87 18.71 4.43 12.74
N ALA A 88 18.03 5.41 12.13
CA ALA A 88 16.62 5.65 12.35
C ALA A 88 15.76 4.46 11.89
N LEU A 89 16.08 3.85 10.74
CA LEU A 89 15.39 2.64 10.25
C LEU A 89 15.61 1.44 11.16
N PHE A 90 16.83 1.26 11.67
CA PHE A 90 17.12 0.19 12.63
C PHE A 90 16.32 0.38 13.93
N ALA A 91 16.29 1.61 14.48
CA ALA A 91 15.52 1.93 15.66
C ALA A 91 14.00 1.79 15.43
N LEU A 92 13.51 2.27 14.28
CA LEU A 92 12.10 2.18 13.91
C LEU A 92 11.67 0.73 13.74
N SER A 93 12.48 -0.09 13.07
CA SER A 93 12.25 -1.53 12.92
C SER A 93 12.19 -2.23 14.29
N HIS A 94 13.08 -1.90 15.22
CA HIS A 94 13.06 -2.47 16.56
C HIS A 94 11.80 -2.06 17.35
N ILE A 95 11.39 -0.79 17.27
CA ILE A 95 10.17 -0.29 17.94
C ILE A 95 8.92 -0.93 17.32
N GLU A 96 8.85 -1.01 16.00
CA GLU A 96 7.75 -1.64 15.28
C GLU A 96 7.68 -3.13 15.58
N HIS A 97 8.82 -3.81 15.72
CA HIS A 97 8.83 -5.23 16.09
C HIS A 97 8.24 -5.49 17.48
N LEU A 98 8.46 -4.58 18.43
CA LEU A 98 7.92 -4.70 19.80
C LEU A 98 6.46 -4.27 19.92
N ARG A 99 5.97 -3.39 19.03
CA ARG A 99 4.64 -2.76 19.17
C ARG A 99 3.63 -3.14 18.09
N SER A 100 4.08 -3.66 16.94
CA SER A 100 3.24 -3.88 15.76
C SER A 100 3.39 -5.31 15.23
N VAL A 101 2.24 -5.94 14.98
CA VAL A 101 2.15 -7.25 14.29
C VAL A 101 2.23 -7.06 12.76
N ARG A 102 2.09 -5.82 12.26
CA ARG A 102 2.07 -5.50 10.82
C ARG A 102 3.46 -5.15 10.29
N PRO A 103 3.83 -5.60 9.07
CA PRO A 103 5.04 -5.15 8.38
C PRO A 103 5.04 -3.64 8.17
N SER A 104 6.22 -3.05 8.23
CA SER A 104 6.40 -1.61 8.40
C SER A 104 6.13 -0.86 7.10
N ALA A 105 4.96 -0.25 7.01
CA ALA A 105 4.56 0.52 5.84
C ALA A 105 5.52 1.71 5.59
N ILE A 106 6.02 2.35 6.65
CA ILE A 106 6.90 3.52 6.54
C ILE A 106 8.26 3.11 5.97
N ILE A 107 8.86 2.04 6.50
CA ILE A 107 10.15 1.49 6.07
C ILE A 107 10.09 1.10 4.59
N ASN A 108 9.07 0.33 4.19
CA ASN A 108 8.90 -0.09 2.80
C ASN A 108 8.70 1.08 1.84
N THR A 109 7.91 2.08 2.23
CA THR A 109 7.68 3.25 1.38
C THR A 109 8.98 4.02 1.16
N TRP A 110 9.77 4.23 2.22
CA TRP A 110 11.06 4.92 2.13
C TRP A 110 12.08 4.13 1.29
N LEU A 111 12.17 2.80 1.50
CA LEU A 111 13.09 1.94 0.76
C LEU A 111 12.75 1.93 -0.73
N LEU A 112 11.47 1.79 -1.10
CA LEU A 112 11.02 1.80 -2.49
C LEU A 112 11.23 3.15 -3.16
N LEU A 113 11.01 4.25 -2.44
CA LEU A 113 11.17 5.59 -2.99
C LEU A 113 12.64 5.93 -3.25
N THR A 114 13.55 5.52 -2.35
CA THR A 114 14.98 5.84 -2.44
C THR A 114 15.75 4.94 -3.41
N LEU A 115 15.27 3.71 -3.65
CA LEU A 115 15.95 2.71 -4.46
C LEU A 115 16.25 3.15 -5.92
N PRO A 116 15.33 3.76 -6.69
CA PRO A 116 15.63 4.24 -8.04
C PRO A 116 16.74 5.31 -8.06
N PHE A 117 16.76 6.20 -7.06
CA PHE A 117 17.79 7.24 -6.94
C PHE A 117 19.16 6.63 -6.60
N ASP A 118 19.19 5.63 -5.73
CA ASP A 118 20.43 4.94 -5.40
C ASP A 118 20.97 4.12 -6.58
N ILE A 119 20.10 3.48 -7.37
CA ILE A 119 20.52 2.79 -8.61
C ILE A 119 21.11 3.80 -9.60
N ALA A 120 20.48 4.96 -9.78
CA ALA A 120 21.00 6.02 -10.62
C ALA A 120 22.38 6.51 -10.13
N ARG A 121 22.53 6.73 -8.81
CA ARG A 121 23.80 7.13 -8.19
C ARG A 121 24.88 6.05 -8.34
N ALA A 122 24.52 4.78 -8.20
CA ALA A 122 25.44 3.66 -8.41
C ALA A 122 25.98 3.65 -9.84
N ARG A 123 25.11 3.83 -10.84
CA ARG A 123 25.52 3.94 -12.26
C ARG A 123 26.47 5.12 -12.46
N THR A 124 26.15 6.30 -11.92
CA THR A 124 27.01 7.48 -12.06
C THR A 124 28.40 7.25 -11.47
N LEU A 125 28.50 6.59 -10.31
CA LEU A 125 29.79 6.28 -9.67
C LEU A 125 30.67 5.35 -10.50
N TRP A 126 30.07 4.40 -11.25
CA TRP A 126 30.81 3.54 -12.17
C TRP A 126 31.27 4.27 -13.43
N LEU A 127 30.51 5.26 -13.91
CA LEU A 127 30.87 6.06 -15.08
C LEU A 127 31.97 7.09 -14.79
N ASP A 128 32.03 7.61 -13.56
CA ASP A 128 32.99 8.64 -13.16
C ASP A 128 34.42 8.11 -12.93
N ASN A 129 34.68 6.82 -13.20
CA ASN A 129 35.97 6.14 -12.93
C ASN A 129 36.51 6.42 -11.52
N ALA A 130 35.61 6.60 -10.53
CA ALA A 130 35.99 6.64 -9.13
C ALA A 130 36.67 5.32 -8.76
N SER A 131 37.49 5.31 -7.70
CA SER A 131 38.16 4.09 -7.23
C SER A 131 37.19 2.90 -7.23
N ASN A 132 37.54 1.81 -7.92
CA ASN A 132 36.64 0.65 -8.08
C ASN A 132 36.09 0.14 -6.73
N ALA A 133 36.86 0.31 -5.65
CA ALA A 133 36.44 0.02 -4.28
C ALA A 133 35.20 0.83 -3.82
N THR A 134 35.13 2.14 -4.08
CA THR A 134 33.97 2.97 -3.68
C THR A 134 32.70 2.58 -4.42
N ALA A 135 32.83 2.31 -5.73
CA ALA A 135 31.71 1.91 -6.56
C ALA A 135 31.19 0.52 -6.16
N ALA A 136 32.09 -0.43 -5.88
CA ALA A 136 31.75 -1.77 -5.42
C ALA A 136 31.08 -1.81 -4.03
N VAL A 137 31.55 -0.99 -3.07
CA VAL A 137 30.91 -0.89 -1.76
C VAL A 137 29.51 -0.29 -1.90
N PHE A 138 29.35 0.76 -2.71
CA PHE A 138 28.05 1.40 -2.92
C PHE A 138 27.04 0.48 -3.61
N THR A 139 27.45 -0.28 -4.64
CA THR A 139 26.56 -1.28 -5.28
C THR A 139 26.19 -2.41 -4.33
N SER A 140 27.12 -2.86 -3.48
CA SER A 140 26.83 -3.86 -2.44
C SER A 140 25.77 -3.36 -1.46
N THR A 141 25.84 -2.08 -1.06
CA THR A 141 24.82 -1.44 -0.22
C THR A 141 23.44 -1.41 -0.89
N VAL A 142 23.37 -1.15 -2.20
CA VAL A 142 22.12 -1.24 -2.97
C VAL A 142 21.59 -2.68 -2.98
N GLY A 143 22.46 -3.67 -3.14
CA GLY A 143 22.10 -5.09 -3.05
C GLY A 143 21.50 -5.47 -1.68
N VAL A 144 22.14 -5.03 -0.59
CA VAL A 144 21.59 -5.23 0.77
C VAL A 144 20.24 -4.55 0.92
N LYS A 145 20.06 -3.34 0.39
CA LYS A 145 18.77 -2.64 0.39
C LYS A 145 17.67 -3.43 -0.34
N VAL A 146 17.99 -4.03 -1.49
CA VAL A 146 17.08 -4.92 -2.22
C VAL A 146 16.72 -6.15 -1.38
N MET A 147 17.70 -6.75 -0.70
CA MET A 147 17.43 -7.89 0.19
C MET A 147 16.53 -7.51 1.37
N ILE A 148 16.74 -6.34 1.97
CA ILE A 148 15.84 -5.82 3.01
C ILE A 148 14.41 -5.68 2.47
N ILE A 149 14.24 -5.13 1.26
CA ILE A 149 12.93 -5.03 0.60
C ILE A 149 12.29 -6.41 0.41
N ILE A 150 13.05 -7.41 -0.06
CA ILE A 150 12.51 -8.76 -0.28
C ILE A 150 12.11 -9.41 1.04
N VAL A 151 12.98 -9.33 2.05
CA VAL A 151 12.74 -9.90 3.38
C VAL A 151 11.53 -9.24 4.04
N GLU A 152 11.38 -7.92 3.92
CA GLU A 152 10.24 -7.17 4.44
C GLU A 152 8.96 -7.39 3.61
N ALA A 153 9.10 -7.68 2.31
CA ALA A 153 7.97 -7.98 1.42
C ALA A 153 7.37 -9.38 1.65
N ILE A 154 8.16 -10.32 2.17
CA ILE A 154 7.67 -11.64 2.59
C ILE A 154 6.86 -11.42 3.89
N GLU A 155 5.56 -11.24 3.72
CA GLU A 155 4.65 -10.99 4.83
C GLU A 155 4.65 -12.17 5.81
N LYS A 156 4.73 -11.87 7.12
CA LYS A 156 4.48 -12.81 8.23
C LYS A 156 2.98 -13.17 8.34
N ARG A 157 2.30 -13.37 7.21
CA ARG A 157 0.84 -13.45 7.12
C ARG A 157 0.28 -14.69 7.82
N HIS A 158 1.04 -15.76 7.87
CA HIS A 158 0.57 -17.03 8.45
C HIS A 158 0.75 -17.14 9.98
N ILE A 159 1.35 -16.14 10.64
CA ILE A 159 1.47 -16.08 12.12
C ILE A 159 0.60 -14.99 12.74
N LEU A 160 -0.43 -14.53 12.02
CA LEU A 160 -1.44 -13.71 12.66
C LEU A 160 -2.15 -14.56 13.73
N LEU A 161 -1.91 -14.22 15.01
CA LEU A 161 -2.61 -14.76 16.19
C LEU A 161 -4.10 -14.97 15.86
N ASP A 162 -4.70 -16.07 16.34
CA ASP A 162 -6.14 -16.36 16.20
C ASP A 162 -7.05 -15.18 16.59
N ARG A 163 -6.56 -14.28 17.47
CA ARG A 163 -7.22 -13.03 17.86
C ARG A 163 -7.47 -12.03 16.72
N TYR A 164 -6.77 -12.13 15.58
CA TYR A 164 -6.94 -11.25 14.41
C TYR A 164 -7.65 -11.91 13.22
N ARG A 165 -8.16 -13.15 13.37
CA ARG A 165 -8.84 -13.91 12.30
C ARG A 165 -10.09 -13.21 11.75
N HIS A 166 -10.69 -12.33 12.55
CA HIS A 166 -11.88 -11.54 12.19
C HIS A 166 -11.56 -10.16 11.59
N VAL A 167 -10.29 -9.79 11.45
CA VAL A 167 -9.90 -8.51 10.81
C VAL A 167 -9.79 -8.71 9.31
N SER A 168 -10.21 -7.70 8.53
CA SER A 168 -10.10 -7.76 7.09
C SER A 168 -8.65 -7.98 6.65
N PRO A 169 -8.39 -8.90 5.70
CA PRO A 169 -7.02 -9.22 5.27
C PRO A 169 -6.34 -8.04 4.57
N GLU A 170 -7.12 -7.10 4.02
CA GLU A 170 -6.60 -5.84 3.50
C GLU A 170 -5.97 -5.00 4.63
N ALA A 171 -6.60 -4.94 5.81
CA ALA A 171 -6.09 -4.16 6.93
C ALA A 171 -4.82 -4.76 7.54
N THR A 172 -4.63 -6.07 7.44
CA THR A 172 -3.41 -6.76 7.90
C THR A 172 -2.33 -6.89 6.83
N SER A 173 -2.66 -6.62 5.56
CA SER A 173 -1.72 -6.71 4.45
C SER A 173 -0.67 -5.59 4.48
N GLY A 174 0.57 -5.93 4.15
CA GLY A 174 1.65 -4.99 3.90
C GLY A 174 1.44 -4.21 2.61
N ILE A 175 2.33 -3.25 2.34
CA ILE A 175 2.20 -2.37 1.18
C ILE A 175 2.19 -3.16 -0.13
N TYR A 176 3.04 -4.18 -0.27
CA TYR A 176 3.15 -4.97 -1.49
C TYR A 176 1.86 -5.73 -1.81
N SER A 177 1.33 -6.48 -0.85
CA SER A 177 0.08 -7.22 -0.99
C SER A 177 -1.10 -6.28 -1.22
N ARG A 178 -1.10 -5.09 -0.60
CA ARG A 178 -2.12 -4.07 -0.83
C ARG A 178 -2.02 -3.42 -2.22
N SER A 179 -0.80 -3.16 -2.72
CA SER A 179 -0.56 -2.58 -4.04
C SER A 179 -0.90 -3.53 -5.18
N PHE A 180 -0.58 -4.82 -5.04
CA PHE A 180 -0.90 -5.85 -6.04
C PHE A 180 -2.23 -6.57 -5.79
N PHE A 181 -3.00 -6.16 -4.78
CA PHE A 181 -4.23 -6.82 -4.34
C PHE A 181 -4.05 -8.33 -4.10
N TRP A 182 -2.89 -8.73 -3.59
CA TRP A 182 -2.56 -10.14 -3.41
C TRP A 182 -3.52 -10.85 -2.43
N TRP A 183 -4.08 -10.11 -1.47
CA TRP A 183 -5.12 -10.60 -0.57
C TRP A 183 -6.42 -11.01 -1.28
N LEU A 184 -6.71 -10.44 -2.46
CA LEU A 184 -7.91 -10.74 -3.25
C LEU A 184 -7.81 -12.10 -3.94
N ASN A 185 -6.59 -12.58 -4.24
CA ASN A 185 -6.37 -13.85 -4.92
C ASN A 185 -7.00 -15.04 -4.18
N ALA A 186 -6.99 -15.02 -2.85
CA ALA A 186 -7.64 -16.04 -2.04
C ALA A 186 -9.16 -16.07 -2.27
N LEU A 187 -9.81 -14.90 -2.31
CA LEU A 187 -11.24 -14.78 -2.58
C LEU A 187 -11.58 -15.17 -4.03
N MET A 188 -10.74 -14.78 -5.00
CA MET A 188 -10.90 -15.19 -6.40
C MET A 188 -10.79 -16.71 -6.57
N LYS A 189 -9.86 -17.35 -5.86
CA LYS A 189 -9.73 -18.81 -5.87
C LYS A 189 -10.97 -19.49 -5.27
N THR A 190 -11.49 -18.98 -4.16
CA THR A 190 -12.76 -19.46 -3.58
C THR A 190 -13.91 -19.30 -4.56
N GLY A 191 -14.03 -18.15 -5.23
CA GLY A 191 -15.05 -17.90 -6.24
C GLY A 191 -14.92 -18.77 -7.50
N PHE A 192 -13.71 -19.24 -7.82
CA PHE A 192 -13.50 -20.22 -8.89
C PHE A 192 -13.98 -21.63 -8.49
N GLN A 193 -13.92 -21.97 -7.20
CA GLN A 193 -14.28 -23.30 -6.69
C GLN A 193 -15.75 -23.40 -6.26
N LYS A 194 -16.36 -22.31 -5.78
CA LYS A 194 -17.74 -22.27 -5.32
C LYS A 194 -18.40 -20.91 -5.56
N VAL A 195 -19.73 -20.90 -5.60
CA VAL A 195 -20.51 -19.65 -5.59
C VAL A 195 -20.30 -18.96 -4.24
N ILE A 196 -19.83 -17.71 -4.28
CA ILE A 196 -19.50 -16.92 -3.09
C ILE A 196 -20.79 -16.62 -2.32
N SER A 197 -20.82 -16.99 -1.05
CA SER A 197 -21.89 -16.62 -0.09
C SER A 197 -21.42 -15.47 0.82
N ASN A 198 -22.34 -14.82 1.53
CA ASN A 198 -21.98 -13.68 2.41
C ASN A 198 -20.96 -14.05 3.50
N GLU A 199 -20.94 -15.31 3.94
CA GLU A 199 -20.02 -15.83 4.95
C GLU A 199 -18.57 -15.96 4.43
N ASP A 200 -18.40 -16.02 3.10
CA ASP A 200 -17.09 -16.12 2.45
C ASP A 200 -16.45 -14.75 2.19
N LEU A 201 -17.22 -13.68 2.36
CA LEU A 201 -16.74 -12.32 2.17
C LEU A 201 -15.98 -11.84 3.40
N TYR A 202 -14.94 -11.05 3.16
CA TYR A 202 -14.19 -10.46 4.24
C TYR A 202 -15.04 -9.42 5.00
N PRO A 203 -14.87 -9.32 6.33
CA PRO A 203 -15.54 -8.30 7.10
C PRO A 203 -15.11 -6.91 6.64
N ILE A 204 -16.05 -5.96 6.72
CA ILE A 204 -15.79 -4.56 6.40
C ILE A 204 -14.77 -4.01 7.41
N GLY A 205 -13.80 -3.23 6.94
CA GLY A 205 -12.83 -2.58 7.83
C GLY A 205 -13.54 -1.68 8.84
N ASP A 206 -13.05 -1.68 10.09
CA ASP A 206 -13.68 -0.91 11.17
C ASP A 206 -13.89 0.57 10.83
N ASP A 207 -13.00 1.17 10.02
CA ASP A 207 -13.05 2.56 9.57
C ASP A 207 -14.22 2.87 8.63
N MET A 208 -14.78 1.85 7.99
CA MET A 208 -15.89 1.93 7.03
C MET A 208 -17.20 1.38 7.60
N THR A 209 -17.24 1.06 8.90
CA THR A 209 -18.48 0.65 9.58
C THR A 209 -19.48 1.81 9.62
N SER A 210 -20.77 1.50 9.40
CA SER A 210 -21.84 2.51 9.37
C SER A 210 -21.90 3.33 10.66
N GLU A 211 -21.62 2.73 11.81
CA GLU A 211 -21.56 3.42 13.11
C GLU A 211 -20.47 4.51 13.12
N ARG A 212 -19.22 4.16 12.76
CA ARG A 212 -18.13 5.15 12.76
C ARG A 212 -18.32 6.21 11.69
N LEU A 213 -18.81 5.82 10.51
CA LEU A 213 -19.15 6.75 9.43
C LEU A 213 -20.23 7.75 9.89
N TYR A 214 -21.29 7.26 10.54
CA TYR A 214 -22.34 8.08 11.10
C TYR A 214 -21.82 9.06 12.15
N LEU A 215 -21.08 8.59 13.17
CA LEU A 215 -20.55 9.45 14.22
C LEU A 215 -19.63 10.55 13.68
N ARG A 216 -18.80 10.20 12.69
CA ARG A 216 -17.89 11.14 12.03
C ARG A 216 -18.64 12.15 11.17
N ALA A 217 -19.66 11.71 10.44
CA ALA A 217 -20.48 12.58 9.62
C ALA A 217 -21.34 13.52 10.48
N ARG A 218 -21.91 12.99 11.57
CA ARG A 218 -22.72 13.71 12.55
C ARG A 218 -21.93 14.80 13.27
N SER A 219 -20.76 14.46 13.81
CA SER A 219 -19.88 15.45 14.47
C SER A 219 -19.46 16.59 13.52
N CYS A 220 -19.23 16.27 12.23
CA CYS A 220 -18.94 17.29 11.22
C CYS A 220 -20.17 18.13 10.85
N TRP A 221 -21.36 17.55 10.84
CA TRP A 221 -22.62 18.23 10.56
C TRP A 221 -23.02 19.18 11.69
N ASP A 222 -22.93 18.73 12.94
CA ASP A 222 -23.29 19.54 14.13
C ASP A 222 -22.31 20.71 14.34
N GLY A 223 -21.04 20.55 13.95
CA GLY A 223 -20.03 21.62 13.99
C GLY A 223 -20.08 22.60 12.80
N CYS A 224 -21.00 22.43 11.85
CA CYS A 224 -21.12 23.27 10.66
C CYS A 224 -22.31 24.24 10.76
N ASN A 225 -22.16 25.43 10.18
CA ASN A 225 -23.28 26.37 10.04
C ASN A 225 -24.27 25.85 8.97
N GLN A 226 -25.39 25.28 9.43
CA GLN A 226 -26.41 24.64 8.59
C GLN A 226 -27.13 25.62 7.66
N ASN A 227 -27.04 26.93 7.92
CA ASN A 227 -27.69 27.97 7.12
C ASN A 227 -26.93 28.32 5.83
N ARG A 228 -25.74 27.74 5.59
CA ARG A 228 -24.98 27.96 4.35
C ARG A 228 -25.53 27.12 3.20
N LYS A 229 -25.57 27.72 2.00
CA LYS A 229 -25.81 27.00 0.73
C LYS A 229 -24.78 25.86 0.60
N TYR A 230 -25.26 24.63 0.33
CA TYR A 230 -24.45 23.41 0.23
C TYR A 230 -23.73 22.97 1.52
N ALA A 231 -24.24 23.33 2.72
CA ALA A 231 -23.66 22.90 3.99
C ALA A 231 -23.48 21.37 4.09
N LEU A 232 -24.42 20.58 3.54
CA LEU A 232 -24.36 19.12 3.56
C LEU A 232 -23.19 18.57 2.73
N PHE A 233 -22.94 19.17 1.57
CA PHE A 233 -21.83 18.79 0.71
C PHE A 233 -20.48 19.04 1.41
N TRP A 234 -20.30 20.25 1.96
CA TRP A 234 -19.05 20.63 2.61
C TRP A 234 -18.79 19.87 3.92
N SER A 235 -19.82 19.60 4.72
CA SER A 235 -19.70 18.78 5.93
C SER A 235 -19.36 17.33 5.62
N THR A 236 -19.99 16.75 4.59
CA THR A 236 -19.68 15.39 4.11
C THR A 236 -18.26 15.30 3.56
N LEU A 237 -17.82 16.31 2.80
CA LEU A 237 -16.45 16.38 2.28
C LEU A 237 -15.44 16.52 3.43
N LYS A 238 -15.75 17.33 4.45
CA LYS A 238 -14.92 17.48 5.66
C LYS A 238 -14.84 16.16 6.44
N ALA A 239 -15.95 15.43 6.56
CA ALA A 239 -15.97 14.10 7.16
C ALA A 239 -15.07 13.14 6.37
N ALA A 240 -15.14 13.15 5.04
CA ALA A 240 -14.35 12.28 4.16
C ALA A 240 -12.91 12.79 3.85
N ARG A 241 -12.45 13.89 4.47
CA ARG A 241 -11.15 14.54 4.15
C ARG A 241 -9.93 13.60 4.18
N GLY A 242 -9.94 12.62 5.08
CA GLY A 242 -8.85 11.64 5.20
C GLY A 242 -8.77 10.74 3.97
N ALA A 243 -9.91 10.25 3.49
CA ALA A 243 -9.95 9.43 2.28
C ALA A 243 -9.61 10.27 1.02
N LEU A 244 -10.04 11.53 0.98
CA LEU A 244 -9.76 12.43 -0.15
C LEU A 244 -8.26 12.76 -0.27
N THR A 245 -7.61 13.12 0.85
CA THR A 245 -6.17 13.42 0.87
C THR A 245 -5.33 12.22 0.46
N ILE A 246 -5.69 11.01 0.93
CA ILE A 246 -5.03 9.77 0.52
C ILE A 246 -5.23 9.48 -0.97
N THR A 247 -6.41 9.80 -1.53
CA THR A 247 -6.71 9.58 -2.97
C THR A 247 -5.95 10.56 -3.88
N ALA A 248 -5.67 11.78 -3.41
CA ALA A 248 -4.99 12.80 -4.19
C ALA A 248 -3.53 12.42 -4.50
N LEU A 249 -2.83 11.77 -3.57
CA LEU A 249 -1.41 11.43 -3.73
C LEU A 249 -1.14 10.47 -4.91
N PRO A 250 -1.81 9.30 -5.02
CA PRO A 250 -1.70 8.44 -6.20
C PRO A 250 -2.08 9.18 -7.49
N ARG A 251 -3.08 10.07 -7.45
CA ARG A 251 -3.49 10.81 -8.64
C ARG A 251 -2.37 11.71 -9.19
N LEU A 252 -1.63 12.39 -8.31
CA LEU A 252 -0.49 13.22 -8.69
C LEU A 252 0.64 12.37 -9.29
N CYS A 253 0.98 11.24 -8.67
CA CYS A 253 1.97 10.31 -9.20
C CYS A 253 1.58 9.78 -10.60
N MET A 254 0.29 9.46 -10.80
CA MET A 254 -0.22 8.97 -12.08
C MET A 254 -0.06 10.01 -13.20
N ILE A 255 -0.31 11.29 -12.87
CA ILE A 255 -0.11 12.41 -13.79
C ILE A 255 1.38 12.53 -14.17
N GLY A 256 2.28 12.42 -13.18
CA GLY A 256 3.72 12.42 -13.43
C GLY A 256 4.17 11.31 -14.40
N PHE A 257 3.76 10.06 -14.16
CA PHE A 257 4.10 8.96 -15.06
C PHE A 257 3.49 9.10 -16.46
N ARG A 258 2.28 9.65 -16.58
CA ARG A 258 1.65 9.94 -17.88
C ARG A 258 2.41 11.01 -18.66
N TYR A 259 2.86 12.08 -18.00
CA TYR A 259 3.65 13.10 -18.67
C TYR A 259 5.05 12.64 -19.00
N ALA A 260 5.63 11.70 -18.26
CA ALA A 260 6.95 11.14 -18.59
C ALA A 260 6.95 10.43 -19.96
N GLN A 261 5.83 9.79 -20.37
CA GLN A 261 5.73 9.04 -21.63
C GLN A 261 6.07 9.86 -22.89
N PRO A 262 5.47 11.03 -23.17
CA PRO A 262 5.82 11.82 -24.34
C PRO A 262 7.27 12.32 -24.32
N PHE A 263 7.83 12.65 -23.15
CA PHE A 263 9.26 13.02 -23.05
C PHE A 263 10.18 11.86 -23.39
N LEU A 264 9.88 10.66 -22.89
CA LEU A 264 10.63 9.45 -23.23
C LEU A 264 10.51 9.11 -24.71
N LEU A 265 9.31 9.27 -25.28
CA LEU A 265 9.08 9.04 -26.70
C LEU A 265 9.89 10.02 -27.57
N SER A 266 9.89 11.32 -27.24
CA SER A 266 10.70 12.33 -27.95
C SER A 266 12.19 11.96 -27.94
N ARG A 267 12.73 11.58 -26.76
CA ARG A 267 14.13 11.13 -26.65
C ARG A 267 14.42 9.84 -27.40
N THR A 268 13.44 8.97 -27.55
CA THR A 268 13.57 7.72 -28.32
C THR A 268 13.65 8.00 -29.81
N VAL A 269 12.82 8.92 -30.30
CA VAL A 269 12.84 9.36 -31.69
C VAL A 269 14.18 10.05 -32.01
N GLU A 270 14.69 10.90 -31.12
CA GLU A 270 16.02 11.50 -31.25
C GLU A 270 17.13 10.45 -31.29
N PHE A 271 17.11 9.47 -30.37
CA PHE A 271 18.07 8.35 -30.36
C PHE A 271 17.99 7.50 -31.62
N ALA A 272 16.79 7.26 -32.16
CA ALA A 272 16.60 6.46 -33.37
C ALA A 272 17.09 7.16 -34.65
N ASN A 273 17.11 8.49 -34.66
CA ASN A 273 17.55 9.28 -35.81
C ASN A 273 19.08 9.45 -35.87
N ASP A 274 19.80 9.16 -34.79
CA ASP A 274 21.24 9.40 -34.65
C ASP A 274 21.99 8.09 -34.40
N LEU A 275 22.65 7.58 -35.45
CA LEU A 275 23.33 6.28 -35.44
C LEU A 275 24.66 6.29 -34.66
N ASP A 276 25.17 7.47 -34.30
CA ASP A 276 26.46 7.62 -33.60
C ASP A 276 26.32 7.56 -32.07
N GLN A 277 25.09 7.41 -31.54
CA GLN A 277 24.85 7.38 -30.11
C GLN A 277 25.23 6.03 -29.48
N ALA A 278 25.83 6.11 -28.28
CA ALA A 278 26.22 4.92 -27.54
C ALA A 278 25.01 4.05 -27.14
N GLU A 279 25.13 2.73 -27.34
CA GLU A 279 24.09 1.72 -27.03
C GLU A 279 23.60 1.80 -25.56
N ASN A 280 24.46 2.27 -24.66
CA ASN A 280 24.15 2.51 -23.25
C ASN A 280 22.98 3.48 -23.00
N ILE A 281 22.69 4.37 -23.96
CA ILE A 281 21.56 5.30 -23.89
C ILE A 281 20.26 4.55 -24.19
N GLY A 282 20.27 3.66 -25.19
CA GLY A 282 19.13 2.82 -25.56
C GLY A 282 18.65 1.95 -24.40
N TRP A 283 19.57 1.22 -23.75
CA TRP A 283 19.24 0.41 -22.56
C TRP A 283 18.68 1.24 -21.40
N GLY A 284 19.21 2.46 -21.21
CA GLY A 284 18.68 3.40 -20.21
C GLY A 284 17.25 3.83 -20.51
N LEU A 285 16.94 4.06 -21.79
CA LEU A 285 15.62 4.48 -22.26
C LEU A 285 14.59 3.35 -22.14
N THR A 286 14.96 2.11 -22.48
CA THR A 286 14.15 0.92 -22.25
C THR A 286 13.81 0.75 -20.77
N GLY A 287 14.80 0.91 -19.88
CA GLY A 287 14.58 0.87 -18.43
C GLY A 287 13.63 1.98 -17.95
N ALA A 288 13.77 3.19 -18.48
CA ALA A 288 12.89 4.31 -18.15
C ALA A 288 11.44 4.07 -18.59
N PHE A 289 11.20 3.48 -19.77
CA PHE A 289 9.86 3.06 -20.18
C PHE A 289 9.29 1.98 -19.28
N GLY A 290 10.08 0.96 -18.95
CA GLY A 290 9.67 -0.11 -18.03
C GLY A 290 9.23 0.47 -16.68
N LEU A 291 10.01 1.37 -16.11
CA LEU A 291 9.68 2.05 -14.86
C LEU A 291 8.43 2.93 -14.98
N ALA A 292 8.28 3.69 -16.08
CA ALA A 292 7.14 4.56 -16.29
C ALA A 292 5.82 3.77 -16.43
N PHE A 293 5.82 2.66 -17.17
CA PHE A 293 4.64 1.80 -17.31
C PHE A 293 4.33 1.03 -16.03
N LEU A 294 5.34 0.47 -15.35
CA LEU A 294 5.14 -0.23 -14.08
C LEU A 294 4.59 0.74 -13.01
N GLY A 295 5.20 1.93 -12.89
CA GLY A 295 4.74 2.98 -12.00
C GLY A 295 3.32 3.44 -12.30
N LEU A 296 2.98 3.58 -13.59
CA LEU A 296 1.62 3.90 -14.02
C LEU A 296 0.62 2.80 -13.62
N ALA A 297 0.95 1.52 -13.83
CA ALA A 297 0.07 0.41 -13.50
C ALA A 297 -0.23 0.33 -11.98
N VAL A 298 0.80 0.38 -11.15
CA VAL A 298 0.67 0.36 -9.67
C VAL A 298 -0.13 1.56 -9.18
N THR A 299 0.21 2.76 -9.66
CA THR A 299 -0.45 3.99 -9.23
C THR A 299 -1.91 4.05 -9.68
N ASN A 300 -2.20 3.53 -10.87
CA ASN A 300 -3.56 3.45 -11.40
C ASN A 300 -4.44 2.52 -10.55
N GLY A 301 -3.94 1.33 -10.18
CA GLY A 301 -4.64 0.42 -9.26
C GLY A 301 -4.88 1.05 -7.89
N ALA A 302 -3.86 1.69 -7.33
CA ALA A 302 -3.98 2.41 -6.05
C ALA A 302 -5.00 3.55 -6.12
N TYR A 303 -5.00 4.35 -7.20
CA TYR A 303 -5.96 5.44 -7.40
C TYR A 303 -7.40 4.92 -7.42
N TYR A 304 -7.69 3.90 -8.24
CA TYR A 304 -9.04 3.35 -8.33
C TYR A 304 -9.49 2.80 -6.98
N HIS A 305 -8.65 2.04 -6.30
CA HIS A 305 -8.99 1.49 -4.98
C HIS A 305 -9.31 2.56 -3.95
N MET A 306 -8.48 3.61 -3.84
CA MET A 306 -8.74 4.70 -2.90
C MET A 306 -9.97 5.52 -3.30
N ALA A 307 -10.18 5.75 -4.60
CA ALA A 307 -11.34 6.45 -5.11
C ALA A 307 -12.65 5.68 -4.81
N TYR A 308 -12.66 4.36 -4.99
CA TYR A 308 -13.81 3.52 -4.63
C TYR A 308 -14.06 3.53 -3.11
N ARG A 309 -13.01 3.45 -2.29
CA ARG A 309 -13.15 3.58 -0.82
C ARG A 309 -13.72 4.93 -0.41
N PHE A 310 -13.21 6.03 -0.97
CA PHE A 310 -13.77 7.37 -0.75
C PHE A 310 -15.26 7.40 -1.09
N ASN A 311 -15.62 6.80 -2.23
CA ASN A 311 -17.00 6.77 -2.68
C ASN A 311 -17.93 5.99 -1.74
N THR A 312 -17.48 4.82 -1.28
CA THR A 312 -18.19 4.00 -0.30
C THR A 312 -18.36 4.71 1.04
N ILE A 313 -17.33 5.42 1.51
CA ILE A 313 -17.38 6.23 2.74
C ILE A 313 -18.43 7.35 2.63
N VAL A 314 -18.43 8.08 1.52
CA VAL A 314 -19.42 9.15 1.27
C VAL A 314 -20.83 8.56 1.20
N ARG A 315 -21.01 7.46 0.46
CA ARG A 315 -22.30 6.76 0.37
C ARG A 315 -22.81 6.30 1.74
N GLY A 316 -21.97 5.59 2.49
CA GLY A 316 -22.32 5.09 3.82
C GLY A 316 -22.68 6.21 4.78
N SER A 317 -21.90 7.30 4.78
CA SER A 317 -22.16 8.48 5.62
C SER A 317 -23.51 9.14 5.29
N LEU A 318 -23.80 9.35 4.01
CA LEU A 318 -25.05 9.98 3.57
C LEU A 318 -26.27 9.11 3.87
N VAL A 319 -26.22 7.81 3.53
CA VAL A 319 -27.33 6.88 3.81
C VAL A 319 -27.60 6.80 5.31
N SER A 320 -26.57 6.68 6.14
CA SER A 320 -26.75 6.64 7.60
C SER A 320 -27.34 7.94 8.17
N LEU A 321 -26.95 9.11 7.66
CA LEU A 321 -27.53 10.39 8.06
C LEU A 321 -29.00 10.53 7.64
N ILE A 322 -29.32 10.17 6.38
CA ILE A 322 -30.70 10.21 5.87
C ILE A 322 -31.56 9.25 6.69
N TYR A 323 -31.08 8.04 6.94
CA TYR A 323 -31.82 7.03 7.70
C TYR A 323 -32.12 7.48 9.13
N SER A 324 -31.10 7.99 9.85
CA SER A 324 -31.30 8.57 11.18
C SER A 324 -32.32 9.71 11.14
N LYS A 325 -32.27 10.57 10.12
CA LYS A 325 -33.22 11.67 10.01
C LYS A 325 -34.63 11.21 9.66
N THR A 326 -34.77 10.16 8.84
CA THR A 326 -36.05 9.52 8.50
C THR A 326 -36.72 8.93 9.74
N VAL A 327 -35.96 8.26 10.61
CA VAL A 327 -36.49 7.69 11.86
C VAL A 327 -36.92 8.77 12.86
N ASP A 328 -36.26 9.94 12.87
CA ASP A 328 -36.60 11.06 13.74
C ASP A 328 -37.81 11.89 13.25
N LEU A 329 -38.23 11.74 11.99
CA LEU A 329 -39.34 12.50 11.42
C LEU A 329 -40.69 11.83 11.76
N SER A 330 -41.69 12.64 12.14
CA SER A 330 -43.04 12.14 12.40
C SER A 330 -43.67 11.57 11.12
N ILE A 331 -44.39 10.44 11.25
CA ILE A 331 -45.04 9.68 10.17
C ILE A 331 -45.90 10.56 9.23
N THR A 332 -46.43 11.68 9.73
CA THR A 332 -47.24 12.65 8.98
C THR A 332 -46.46 13.54 8.00
N ALA A 333 -45.14 13.62 8.10
CA ALA A 333 -44.31 14.54 7.32
C ALA A 333 -43.47 13.86 6.22
N LEU A 334 -43.51 12.53 6.10
CA LEU A 334 -42.60 11.79 5.23
C LEU A 334 -43.33 10.80 4.32
N ASP A 335 -43.15 10.99 3.01
CA ASP A 335 -43.42 9.96 2.01
C ASP A 335 -42.23 8.97 2.01
N GLU A 336 -42.47 7.76 2.52
CA GLU A 336 -41.48 6.70 2.65
C GLU A 336 -40.80 6.38 1.30
N SER A 337 -41.55 6.52 0.20
CA SER A 337 -41.05 6.29 -1.17
C SER A 337 -39.97 7.31 -1.58
N VAL A 338 -40.07 8.57 -1.11
CA VAL A 338 -39.10 9.63 -1.39
C VAL A 338 -37.81 9.39 -0.62
N ALA A 339 -37.89 8.97 0.64
CA ALA A 339 -36.70 8.65 1.44
C ALA A 339 -35.90 7.48 0.84
N VAL A 340 -36.59 6.41 0.44
CA VAL A 340 -35.97 5.25 -0.23
C VAL A 340 -35.34 5.67 -1.57
N THR A 341 -36.04 6.50 -2.35
CA THR A 341 -35.52 7.01 -3.62
C THR A 341 -34.26 7.87 -3.42
N LEU A 342 -34.23 8.71 -2.39
CA LEU A 342 -33.08 9.56 -2.04
C LEU A 342 -31.86 8.72 -1.62
N MET A 343 -32.06 7.66 -0.82
CA MET A 343 -31.00 6.75 -0.40
C MET A 343 -30.45 5.91 -1.55
N ALA A 344 -31.32 5.42 -2.45
CA ALA A 344 -30.93 4.53 -3.53
C ALA A 344 -30.38 5.26 -4.77
N ASN A 345 -31.11 6.25 -5.27
CA ASN A 345 -30.84 6.89 -6.56
C ASN A 345 -29.93 8.12 -6.42
N ASP A 346 -30.22 9.01 -5.47
CA ASP A 346 -29.53 10.29 -5.39
C ASP A 346 -28.19 10.21 -4.67
N THR A 347 -28.10 9.39 -3.61
CA THR A 347 -26.79 9.05 -3.05
C THR A 347 -25.94 8.33 -4.10
N GLY A 348 -26.56 7.45 -4.89
CA GLY A 348 -25.95 6.79 -6.04
C GLY A 348 -25.40 7.79 -7.06
N LYS A 349 -26.16 8.82 -7.45
CA LYS A 349 -25.69 9.86 -8.39
C LYS A 349 -24.62 10.76 -7.79
N LEU A 350 -24.70 11.14 -6.52
CA LEU A 350 -23.68 11.96 -5.86
C LEU A 350 -22.33 11.23 -5.77
N THR A 351 -22.39 9.91 -5.64
CA THR A 351 -21.23 9.00 -5.56
C THR A 351 -20.73 8.59 -6.94
N SER A 352 -21.63 8.30 -7.87
CA SER A 352 -21.36 7.90 -9.25
C SER A 352 -21.17 9.07 -10.20
N SER A 353 -21.34 10.31 -9.75
CA SER A 353 -20.93 11.49 -10.49
C SER A 353 -19.41 11.42 -10.61
N LYS A 354 -18.99 10.66 -11.62
CA LYS A 354 -17.64 10.31 -12.07
C LYS A 354 -16.76 11.51 -12.37
N TYR A 355 -17.27 12.71 -12.14
CA TYR A 355 -16.59 13.97 -12.29
C TYR A 355 -17.13 14.88 -11.21
N ILE A 356 -16.31 15.14 -10.20
CA ILE A 356 -16.07 16.53 -9.86
C ILE A 356 -15.80 17.24 -11.20
N GLN A 357 -16.85 17.80 -11.82
CA GLN A 357 -16.77 18.68 -12.98
C GLN A 357 -16.15 20.02 -12.53
N ILE A 358 -14.94 19.99 -11.97
CA ILE A 358 -14.14 21.20 -11.75
C ILE A 358 -13.52 21.70 -13.07
N THR A 359 -13.67 20.97 -14.19
CA THR A 359 -13.19 21.42 -15.51
C THR A 359 -14.24 21.57 -16.61
N ASN A 360 -15.49 21.10 -16.44
CA ASN A 360 -16.50 21.16 -17.51
C ASN A 360 -17.79 21.93 -17.19
N VAL A 361 -17.89 22.56 -16.01
CA VAL A 361 -18.98 23.52 -15.71
C VAL A 361 -18.54 24.97 -15.98
N ALA A 362 -17.25 25.26 -15.98
CA ALA A 362 -16.72 26.60 -16.28
C ALA A 362 -16.69 26.96 -17.79
N SER A 363 -16.95 26.01 -18.71
CA SER A 363 -17.03 26.31 -20.15
C SER A 363 -18.42 26.10 -20.76
N ARG A 364 -19.45 25.91 -19.92
CA ARG A 364 -20.84 25.67 -20.39
C ARG A 364 -21.85 26.74 -19.99
N TYR A 365 -21.40 27.76 -19.24
CA TYR A 365 -22.17 28.97 -18.97
C TYR A 365 -21.21 30.16 -18.92
N ASP A 366 -20.62 30.49 -20.07
CA ASP A 366 -20.26 31.88 -20.37
C ASP A 366 -21.55 32.59 -20.82
N LEU A 367 -22.16 33.26 -19.85
CA LEU A 367 -22.53 34.67 -19.99
C LEU A 367 -21.52 35.46 -19.15
#